data_AF-A0A849HZ92-F1
#
_entry.id   AF-A0A849HZ92-F1
#
_cell.length_a   1.000
_cell.length_b   1.000
_cell.length_c   1.000
_cell.angle_alpha   90.00
_cell.angle_beta   90.00
_cell.angle_gamma   90.00
#
_symmetry.space_group_name_H-M   'P 1'
#
loop_
_entity.id
_entity.type
_entity.pdbx_description
1 polymer ?
#
loop_
_entity_poly.entity_id
_entity_poly.type
_entity_poly.pdbx_seq_one_letter_code
_entity_poly.pdbx_strand_id
1 'polypeptide(L)'
;MYPQTGGLFFYRVTMKFNKPAKTIEEQLTLLVERGLTVEDPVSAMHHLRHLNYYRLAAYWLPFESTHYPHRFIENTKFEQVLNYYLFDRELRILLLSMIELIEVSLRTQWAYHLSHQYGSHGYLINTKAMQKNSHRFEMNCQSLQEQIDRSDEEFIRVC
;
A
#
# COMPACT_ATOMS: atom_id res chain seq x y z
N MET A 1 -10.81 -21.43 -11.58
CA MET A 1 -10.53 -22.07 -10.28
C MET A 1 -9.08 -22.51 -10.28
N TYR A 2 -8.19 -21.74 -9.67
CA TYR A 2 -6.81 -22.16 -9.41
C TYR A 2 -6.61 -22.18 -7.89
N PRO A 3 -6.21 -23.32 -7.30
CA PRO A 3 -5.90 -23.36 -5.89
C PRO A 3 -4.54 -22.67 -5.66
N GLN A 4 -4.53 -21.69 -4.75
CA GLN A 4 -3.31 -21.10 -4.20
C GLN A 4 -2.98 -21.86 -2.92
N THR A 5 -2.07 -22.82 -2.98
CA THR A 5 -1.47 -23.44 -1.79
C THR A 5 -0.05 -22.91 -1.65
N GLY A 6 0.17 -22.20 -0.55
CA GLY A 6 1.42 -21.51 -0.26
C GLY A 6 2.60 -22.45 0.02
N GLY A 7 3.78 -21.94 -0.28
CA GLY A 7 5.06 -22.51 0.09
C GLY A 7 6.17 -21.52 -0.20
N LEU A 8 6.74 -20.94 0.87
CA LEU A 8 7.98 -20.17 0.82
C LEU A 8 9.09 -21.06 0.23
N PHE A 9 9.43 -20.84 -1.04
CA PHE A 9 10.68 -21.32 -1.61
C PHE A 9 11.24 -20.23 -2.52
N PHE A 10 12.41 -19.71 -2.15
CA PHE A 10 13.24 -18.84 -2.96
C PHE A 10 13.71 -19.59 -4.22
N TYR A 11 12.82 -19.72 -5.21
CA TYR A 11 13.21 -20.07 -6.56
C TYR A 11 13.37 -18.75 -7.34
N ARG A 12 14.58 -18.43 -7.80
CA ARG A 12 14.81 -17.43 -8.86
C ARG A 12 14.14 -17.95 -10.13
N VAL A 13 12.82 -17.87 -10.20
CA VAL A 13 12.12 -17.89 -11.48
C VAL A 13 12.42 -16.52 -12.09
N THR A 14 13.44 -16.45 -12.94
CA THR A 14 13.56 -15.35 -13.88
C THR A 14 12.44 -15.55 -14.92
N MET A 15 11.21 -15.20 -14.54
CA MET A 15 10.14 -15.09 -15.52
C MET A 15 10.59 -14.02 -16.52
N LYS A 16 10.99 -14.45 -17.72
CA LYS A 16 11.28 -13.55 -18.83
C LYS A 16 9.98 -12.89 -19.22
N PHE A 17 9.78 -11.66 -18.74
CA PHE A 17 8.62 -10.87 -19.08
C PHE A 17 8.73 -10.42 -20.53
N ASN A 18 8.01 -11.11 -21.43
CA ASN A 18 8.14 -10.92 -22.88
C ASN A 18 7.11 -9.92 -23.46
N LYS A 19 6.40 -9.17 -22.60
CA LYS A 19 5.43 -8.17 -23.08
C LYS A 19 6.17 -6.86 -23.35
N PRO A 20 6.17 -6.34 -24.59
CA PRO A 20 6.80 -5.07 -24.90
C PRO A 20 6.11 -3.94 -24.14
N ALA A 21 6.89 -2.91 -23.79
CA ALA A 21 6.34 -1.68 -23.25
C ALA A 21 5.45 -1.02 -24.31
N LYS A 22 4.27 -0.55 -23.90
CA LYS A 22 3.35 0.19 -24.77
C LYS A 22 3.49 1.68 -24.54
N THR A 23 3.49 2.47 -25.61
CA THR A 23 3.39 3.94 -25.51
C THR A 23 2.03 4.35 -24.94
N ILE A 24 1.87 5.63 -24.55
CA ILE A 24 0.60 6.13 -24.00
C ILE A 24 -0.50 6.07 -25.07
N GLU A 25 -0.15 6.33 -26.32
CA GLU A 25 -1.04 6.24 -27.48
C GLU A 25 -1.48 4.79 -27.71
N GLU A 26 -0.53 3.84 -27.67
CA GLU A 26 -0.85 2.41 -27.80
C GLU A 26 -1.71 1.89 -26.64
N GLN A 27 -1.51 2.43 -25.43
CA GLN A 27 -2.37 2.12 -24.28
C GLN A 27 -3.78 2.64 -24.49
N LEU A 28 -3.94 3.87 -24.99
CA LEU A 28 -5.26 4.44 -25.27
C LEU A 28 -5.98 3.65 -26.37
N THR A 29 -5.29 3.36 -27.47
CA THR A 29 -5.83 2.54 -28.56
C THR A 29 -6.31 1.18 -28.06
N LEU A 30 -5.50 0.53 -27.21
CA LEU A 30 -5.88 -0.75 -26.60
C LEU A 30 -7.17 -0.64 -25.75
N LEU A 31 -7.37 0.45 -25.02
CA LEU A 31 -8.59 0.66 -24.23
C LEU A 31 -9.82 0.83 -25.13
N VAL A 32 -9.69 1.59 -26.22
CA VAL A 32 -10.75 1.77 -27.22
C VAL A 32 -11.09 0.45 -27.91
N GLU A 33 -10.08 -0.33 -28.32
CA GLU A 33 -10.26 -1.67 -28.90
C GLU A 33 -11.00 -2.64 -27.97
N ARG A 34 -10.84 -2.45 -26.65
CA ARG A 34 -11.52 -3.25 -25.62
C ARG A 34 -12.95 -2.79 -25.33
N GLY A 35 -13.42 -1.73 -25.98
CA GLY A 35 -14.77 -1.20 -25.86
C GLY A 35 -14.92 -0.01 -24.90
N LEU A 36 -13.81 0.61 -24.45
CA LEU A 36 -13.88 1.83 -23.65
C LEU A 36 -14.14 3.04 -24.55
N THR A 37 -15.20 3.77 -24.24
CA THR A 37 -15.49 5.05 -24.91
C THR A 37 -14.61 6.15 -24.32
N VAL A 38 -13.95 6.90 -25.19
CA VAL A 38 -13.08 8.03 -24.81
C VAL A 38 -13.58 9.25 -25.56
N GLU A 39 -14.15 10.22 -24.85
CA GLU A 39 -14.67 11.45 -25.45
C GLU A 39 -13.55 12.47 -25.73
N ASP A 40 -12.60 12.59 -24.80
CA ASP A 40 -11.43 13.44 -24.94
C ASP A 40 -10.12 12.61 -24.87
N PRO A 41 -9.57 12.18 -26.02
CA PRO A 41 -8.31 11.47 -26.09
C PRO A 41 -7.13 12.22 -25.46
N VAL A 42 -7.10 13.55 -25.55
CA VAL A 42 -6.00 14.37 -25.03
C VAL A 42 -6.00 14.32 -23.51
N SER A 43 -7.17 14.50 -22.90
CA SER A 43 -7.35 14.34 -21.46
C SER A 43 -7.05 12.91 -21.01
N ALA A 44 -7.54 11.89 -21.70
CA ALA A 44 -7.28 10.50 -21.35
C ALA A 44 -5.78 10.15 -21.36
N MET A 45 -5.04 10.59 -22.39
CA MET A 45 -3.58 10.43 -22.44
C MET A 45 -2.87 11.18 -21.32
N HIS A 46 -3.33 12.39 -20.98
CA HIS A 46 -2.80 13.14 -19.84
C HIS A 46 -2.93 12.34 -18.54
N HIS A 47 -4.11 11.75 -18.28
CA HIS A 47 -4.34 10.93 -17.09
C HIS A 47 -3.51 9.64 -17.12
N LEU A 48 -3.46 8.93 -18.24
CA LEU A 48 -2.65 7.71 -18.38
C LEU A 48 -1.16 7.96 -18.10
N ARG A 49 -0.64 9.12 -18.53
CA ARG A 49 0.75 9.54 -18.28
C ARG A 49 1.06 9.72 -16.80
N HIS A 50 0.14 10.30 -16.02
CA HIS A 50 0.37 10.63 -14.61
C HIS A 50 -0.08 9.53 -13.64
N LEU A 51 -1.14 8.80 -13.97
CA LEU A 51 -1.71 7.76 -13.11
C LEU A 51 -1.11 6.38 -13.37
N ASN A 52 -0.55 6.15 -14.57
CA ASN A 52 -0.11 4.84 -15.07
C ASN A 52 -1.28 3.88 -15.38
N TYR A 53 -1.21 3.23 -16.55
CA TYR A 53 -2.19 2.23 -17.02
C TYR A 53 -2.51 1.15 -15.97
N TYR A 54 -1.49 0.59 -15.30
CA TYR A 54 -1.69 -0.51 -14.35
C TYR A 54 -2.33 -0.06 -13.03
N ARG A 55 -2.18 1.22 -12.65
CA ARG A 55 -2.89 1.76 -11.49
C ARG A 55 -4.38 1.86 -11.79
N LEU A 56 -4.74 2.36 -12.97
CA LEU A 56 -6.13 2.43 -13.42
C LEU A 56 -6.74 1.05 -13.69
N ALA A 57 -5.91 0.04 -14.01
CA ALA A 57 -6.37 -1.32 -14.30
C ALA A 57 -7.21 -1.95 -13.19
N ALA A 58 -6.85 -1.70 -11.92
CA ALA A 58 -7.64 -2.18 -10.79
C ALA A 58 -9.07 -1.58 -10.75
N TYR A 59 -9.26 -0.40 -11.35
CA TYR A 59 -10.55 0.30 -11.40
C TYR A 59 -11.36 -0.07 -12.65
N TRP A 60 -10.83 -0.90 -13.56
CA TRP A 60 -11.60 -1.44 -14.68
C TRP A 60 -12.46 -2.63 -14.30
N LEU A 61 -12.04 -3.40 -13.28
CA LEU A 61 -12.73 -4.61 -12.81
C LEU A 61 -14.27 -4.48 -12.71
N PRO A 62 -14.83 -3.40 -12.13
CA PRO A 62 -16.30 -3.23 -12.07
C PRO A 62 -16.97 -2.99 -13.43
N PHE A 63 -16.20 -2.56 -14.42
CA PHE A 63 -16.65 -2.22 -15.77
C PHE A 63 -16.26 -3.27 -16.80
N GLU A 64 -15.71 -4.41 -16.39
CA GLU A 64 -15.38 -5.52 -17.28
C GLU A 64 -16.63 -6.36 -17.57
N SER A 65 -16.92 -6.57 -18.86
CA SER A 65 -17.93 -7.55 -19.30
C SER A 65 -17.33 -8.95 -19.37
N THR A 66 -16.05 -9.06 -19.75
CA THR A 66 -15.32 -10.32 -19.83
C THR A 66 -13.88 -10.09 -19.43
N HIS A 67 -13.31 -10.96 -18.62
CA HIS A 67 -11.92 -10.85 -18.17
C HIS A 67 -10.92 -11.40 -19.22
N TYR A 68 -11.30 -12.46 -19.94
CA TYR A 68 -10.51 -13.07 -21.03
C TYR A 68 -11.40 -13.49 -22.22
N PRO A 69 -11.30 -12.82 -23.39
CA PRO A 69 -10.53 -11.60 -23.63
C PRO A 69 -11.08 -10.42 -22.83
N HIS A 70 -10.20 -9.55 -22.34
CA HIS A 70 -10.60 -8.37 -21.57
C HIS A 70 -11.48 -7.44 -22.43
N ARG A 71 -12.73 -7.24 -22.02
CA ARG A 71 -13.69 -6.34 -22.67
C ARG A 71 -14.43 -5.51 -21.63
N PHE A 72 -14.70 -4.25 -21.96
CA PHE A 72 -15.53 -3.39 -21.14
C PHE A 72 -17.02 -3.67 -21.37
N ILE A 73 -17.86 -3.26 -20.44
CA ILE A 73 -19.32 -3.18 -20.62
C ILE A 73 -19.61 -2.09 -21.67
N GLU A 74 -20.60 -2.30 -22.52
CA GLU A 74 -20.99 -1.32 -23.55
C GLU A 74 -21.28 0.05 -22.94
N ASN A 75 -20.86 1.12 -23.63
CA ASN A 75 -21.00 2.52 -23.21
C ASN A 75 -20.22 2.89 -21.93
N THR A 76 -19.28 2.06 -21.47
CA THR A 76 -18.35 2.47 -20.40
C THR A 76 -17.46 3.59 -20.92
N LYS A 77 -17.46 4.73 -20.22
CA LYS A 77 -16.62 5.88 -20.53
C LYS A 77 -15.36 5.90 -19.67
N PHE A 78 -14.26 6.39 -20.22
CA PHE A 78 -13.00 6.56 -19.48
C PHE A 78 -13.18 7.44 -18.24
N GLU A 79 -14.02 8.47 -18.33
CA GLU A 79 -14.33 9.41 -17.25
C GLU A 79 -15.02 8.71 -16.07
N GLN A 80 -15.82 7.66 -16.31
CA GLN A 80 -16.45 6.89 -15.24
C GLN A 80 -15.41 6.11 -14.43
N VAL A 81 -14.48 5.45 -15.12
CA VAL A 81 -13.35 4.76 -14.48
C VAL A 81 -12.50 5.75 -13.70
N LEU A 82 -12.20 6.90 -14.30
CA LEU A 82 -11.41 7.95 -13.67
C LEU A 82 -12.09 8.48 -12.41
N ASN A 83 -13.38 8.76 -12.45
CA ASN A 83 -14.15 9.21 -11.28
C ASN A 83 -14.14 8.18 -10.16
N TYR A 84 -14.19 6.89 -10.50
CA TYR A 84 -14.09 5.82 -9.51
C TYR A 84 -12.72 5.81 -8.81
N TYR A 85 -11.64 6.02 -9.58
CA TYR A 85 -10.30 6.21 -9.01
C TYR A 85 -10.20 7.47 -8.12
N LEU A 86 -10.74 8.60 -8.58
CA LEU A 86 -10.67 9.87 -7.84
C LEU A 86 -11.42 9.77 -6.51
N PHE A 87 -12.60 9.14 -6.52
CA PHE A 87 -13.36 8.87 -5.31
C PHE A 87 -12.58 8.04 -4.30
N ASP A 88 -11.97 6.91 -4.72
CA ASP A 88 -11.15 6.09 -3.84
C ASP A 88 -9.95 6.86 -3.28
N ARG A 89 -9.31 7.70 -4.11
CA ARG A 89 -8.20 8.55 -3.69
C ARG A 89 -8.63 9.51 -2.58
N GLU A 90 -9.75 10.19 -2.75
CA GLU A 90 -10.30 11.13 -1.77
C GLU A 90 -10.71 10.41 -0.48
N LEU A 91 -11.38 9.27 -0.59
CA LEU A 91 -11.74 8.44 0.55
C LEU A 91 -10.50 7.98 1.33
N ARG A 92 -9.44 7.55 0.63
CA ARG A 92 -8.17 7.14 1.27
C ARG A 92 -7.57 8.28 2.08
N ILE A 93 -7.55 9.49 1.55
CA ILE A 93 -7.01 10.67 2.25
C ILE A 93 -7.80 10.92 3.54
N LEU A 94 -9.15 10.94 3.45
CA LEU A 94 -10.00 11.14 4.62
C LEU A 94 -9.81 10.06 5.68
N LEU A 95 -9.73 8.80 5.27
CA LEU A 95 -9.51 7.68 6.19
C LEU A 95 -8.14 7.78 6.88
N LEU A 96 -7.08 8.10 6.14
CA LEU A 96 -5.74 8.26 6.72
C LEU A 96 -5.70 9.38 7.76
N SER A 97 -6.35 10.52 7.48
CA SER A 97 -6.44 11.62 8.46
C SER A 97 -7.17 11.21 9.74
N MET A 98 -8.22 10.38 9.65
CA MET A 98 -8.92 9.90 10.84
C MET A 98 -8.13 8.85 11.60
N ILE A 99 -7.44 7.95 10.90
CA ILE A 99 -6.57 6.93 11.50
C ILE A 99 -5.43 7.60 12.26
N GLU A 100 -4.85 8.67 11.73
CA GLU A 100 -3.79 9.45 12.39
C GLU A 100 -4.22 9.94 13.78
N LEU A 101 -5.43 10.50 13.90
CA LEU A 101 -5.96 10.97 15.18
C LEU A 101 -6.14 9.83 16.19
N ILE A 102 -6.66 8.69 15.72
CA ILE A 102 -6.84 7.49 16.55
C ILE A 102 -5.48 6.94 16.99
N GLU A 103 -4.51 6.88 16.08
CA GLU A 103 -3.16 6.39 16.34
C GLU A 103 -2.46 7.22 17.42
N VAL A 104 -2.49 8.55 17.31
CA VAL A 104 -1.91 9.45 18.29
C VAL A 104 -2.58 9.26 19.66
N SER A 105 -3.91 9.28 19.70
CA SER A 105 -4.66 9.10 20.95
C SER A 105 -4.34 7.76 21.62
N LEU A 106 -4.38 6.67 20.86
CA LEU A 106 -4.10 5.34 21.36
C LEU A 106 -2.66 5.23 21.87
N ARG A 107 -1.67 5.70 21.09
CA ARG A 107 -0.26 5.69 21.50
C ARG A 107 -0.04 6.47 22.79
N THR A 108 -0.67 7.64 22.94
CA THR A 108 -0.59 8.46 24.14
C THR A 108 -1.16 7.74 25.36
N GLN A 109 -2.36 7.17 25.24
CA GLN A 109 -2.98 6.40 26.33
C GLN A 109 -2.13 5.19 26.72
N TRP A 110 -1.58 4.49 25.72
CA TRP A 110 -0.73 3.33 25.96
C TRP A 110 0.54 3.71 26.72
N ALA A 111 1.24 4.76 26.28
CA ALA A 111 2.45 5.25 26.94
C ALA A 111 2.17 5.75 28.35
N TYR A 112 1.06 6.47 28.56
CA TYR A 112 0.64 6.97 29.87
C TYR A 112 0.42 5.80 30.85
N HIS A 113 -0.44 4.84 30.50
CA HIS A 113 -0.75 3.74 31.40
C HIS A 113 0.44 2.81 31.62
N LEU A 114 1.24 2.56 30.58
CA LEU A 114 2.44 1.72 30.72
C LEU A 114 3.47 2.40 31.62
N SER A 115 3.76 3.69 31.41
CA SER A 115 4.75 4.41 32.22
C SER A 115 4.32 4.56 33.68
N HIS A 116 3.03 4.78 33.96
CA HIS A 116 2.53 4.87 35.33
C HIS A 116 2.51 3.53 36.07
N GLN A 117 2.28 2.41 35.38
CA GLN A 117 2.29 1.08 36.02
C GLN A 117 3.69 0.49 36.17
N TYR A 118 4.57 0.76 35.20
CA TYR A 118 5.80 -0.01 35.02
C TYR A 118 7.06 0.86 34.91
N GLY A 119 6.92 2.19 34.98
CA GLY A 119 8.00 3.14 34.83
C GLY A 119 8.40 3.38 33.37
N SER A 120 9.42 4.22 33.18
CA SER A 120 9.93 4.62 31.86
C SER A 120 10.40 3.46 30.98
N HIS A 121 10.81 2.35 31.61
CA HIS A 121 11.31 1.14 30.94
C HIS A 121 10.28 0.00 30.94
N GLY A 122 8.98 0.31 31.04
CA GLY A 122 7.92 -0.71 31.08
C GLY A 122 7.91 -1.66 29.86
N TYR A 123 8.50 -1.25 28.73
CA TYR A 123 8.68 -2.10 27.55
C TYR A 123 9.72 -3.22 27.74
N LEU A 124 10.60 -3.13 28.74
CA LEU A 124 11.58 -4.18 29.07
C LEU A 124 11.01 -5.30 29.94
N ILE A 125 9.77 -5.15 30.40
CA ILE A 125 9.20 -6.10 31.35
C ILE A 125 8.96 -7.46 30.70
N ASN A 126 9.50 -8.49 31.35
CA ASN A 126 9.38 -9.89 30.95
C ASN A 126 7.98 -10.45 31.30
N THR A 127 6.97 -9.98 30.58
CA THR A 127 5.63 -10.57 30.59
C THR A 127 5.32 -11.15 29.21
N LYS A 128 4.58 -12.26 29.17
CA LYS A 128 4.11 -12.86 27.90
C LYS A 128 3.28 -11.90 27.04
N ALA A 129 2.67 -10.88 27.65
CA ALA A 129 1.93 -9.82 26.98
C ALA A 129 2.84 -8.85 26.19
N MET A 130 4.04 -8.55 26.72
CA MET A 130 5.02 -7.66 26.08
C MET A 130 6.04 -8.43 25.22
N GLN A 131 6.34 -9.69 25.58
CA GLN A 131 7.36 -10.53 24.95
C GLN A 131 6.75 -11.79 24.35
N LYS A 132 5.93 -11.64 23.30
CA LYS A 132 5.31 -12.78 22.61
C LYS A 132 6.35 -13.69 21.93
N ASN A 133 7.46 -13.12 21.46
CA ASN A 133 8.56 -13.85 20.84
C ASN A 133 9.90 -13.36 21.42
N SER A 134 10.50 -14.19 22.28
CA SER A 134 11.74 -13.85 23.00
C SER A 134 12.90 -13.51 22.08
N HIS A 135 13.10 -14.28 21.00
CA HIS A 135 14.20 -14.06 20.06
C HIS A 135 14.06 -12.72 19.34
N ARG A 136 12.85 -12.36 18.87
CA ARG A 136 12.63 -11.05 18.23
C ARG A 136 12.79 -9.90 19.22
N PHE A 137 12.34 -10.09 20.45
CA PHE A 137 12.50 -9.10 21.51
C PHE A 137 13.98 -8.81 21.77
N GLU A 138 14.79 -9.85 21.91
CA GLU A 138 16.24 -9.73 22.13
C GLU A 138 16.95 -9.04 20.95
N MET A 139 16.63 -9.40 19.70
CA MET A 139 17.16 -8.69 18.53
C MET A 139 16.77 -7.21 18.51
N ASN A 140 15.52 -6.89 18.90
CA ASN A 140 15.06 -5.50 18.94
C ASN A 140 15.80 -4.71 20.03
N CYS A 141 16.02 -5.30 21.21
CA CYS A 141 16.81 -4.68 22.28
C CYS A 141 18.26 -4.44 21.84
N GLN A 142 18.89 -5.40 21.17
CA GLN A 142 20.23 -5.24 20.63
C GLN A 142 20.29 -4.12 19.59
N SER A 143 19.34 -4.12 18.64
CA SER A 143 19.25 -3.06 17.63
C SER A 143 19.02 -1.69 18.25
N LEU A 144 18.23 -1.60 19.33
CA LEU A 144 17.99 -0.33 20.03
C LEU A 144 19.27 0.16 20.72
N GLN A 145 20.00 -0.73 21.38
CA GLN A 145 21.27 -0.39 22.01
C GLN A 145 22.28 0.13 20.97
N GLU A 146 22.40 -0.52 19.82
CA GLU A 146 23.28 -0.05 18.75
C GLU A 146 22.92 1.35 18.24
N GLN A 147 21.63 1.71 18.22
CA GLN A 147 21.19 3.05 17.82
C GLN A 147 21.50 4.09 18.90
N ILE A 148 21.33 3.74 20.18
CA ILE A 148 21.69 4.59 21.31
C ILE A 148 23.19 4.86 21.28
N ASP A 149 24.02 3.82 21.13
CA ASP A 149 25.48 3.94 21.12
C ASP A 149 26.00 4.80 19.95
N ARG A 150 25.25 4.88 18.85
CA ARG A 150 25.58 5.66 17.66
C ARG A 150 25.01 7.08 17.66
N SER A 151 24.08 7.39 18.56
CA SER A 151 23.37 8.67 18.53
C SER A 151 24.08 9.71 19.40
N ASP A 152 24.28 10.90 18.84
CA ASP A 152 24.86 12.06 19.52
C ASP A 152 23.80 12.97 20.15
N GLU A 153 22.54 12.54 20.18
CA GLU A 153 21.41 13.36 20.63
C GLU A 153 21.53 13.80 22.10
N GLU A 154 21.17 15.05 22.35
CA GLU A 154 21.39 15.70 23.65
C GLU A 154 20.66 14.99 24.79
N PHE A 155 19.48 14.42 24.54
CA PHE A 155 18.73 13.70 25.56
C PHE A 155 19.35 12.35 25.95
N ILE A 156 20.23 11.75 25.12
CA ILE A 156 20.94 10.51 25.49
C ILE A 156 22.08 10.83 26.45
N ARG A 157 22.70 12.02 26.32
CA ARG A 157 23.83 12.46 27.15
C ARG A 157 23.42 12.88 28.57
N VAL A 158 22.13 13.15 28.79
CA VAL A 158 21.59 13.70 30.05
C VAL A 158 20.88 12.64 30.90
N CYS A 159 20.70 11.42 30.38
CA CYS A 159 20.22 10.25 31.13
C CYS A 159 21.37 9.47 31.78
#